data_AF-A0A6B3FIH4-F1
#
_entry.id   AF-A0A6B3FIH4-F1
#
_cell.length_a   1.000
_cell.length_b   1.000
_cell.length_c   1.000
_cell.angle_alpha   90.00
_cell.angle_beta   90.00
_cell.angle_gamma   90.00
#
_symmetry.space_group_name_H-M   'P 1'
#
loop_
_entity.id
_entity.type
_entity.pdbx_description
1 polymer ?
#
loop_
_entity_poly.entity_id
_entity_poly.type
_entity_poly.pdbx_seq_one_letter_code
_entity_poly.pdbx_strand_id
1 'polypeptide(L)'
;AVVLTPDLPVSYGLLGHAPRRPLSLRHSPSAVILHAGTDRTWPDLEHHTISFGAAWKSTFRQLTSTGELMSDPSLLITRPTATDPSLAPPGKHLHYILAPCPNTTIGP
;
A
#
# COMPACT_ATOMS: atom_id res chain seq x y z
N ALA A 1 -5.54 -19.16 -27.34
CA ALA A 1 -5.76 -17.89 -26.62
C ALA A 1 -4.71 -17.77 -25.53
N VAL A 2 -4.30 -16.55 -25.18
CA VAL A 2 -3.33 -16.28 -24.09
C VAL A 2 -3.98 -15.32 -23.10
N VAL A 3 -3.74 -15.54 -21.80
CA VAL A 3 -4.13 -14.63 -20.72
C VAL A 3 -2.87 -13.95 -20.21
N LEU A 4 -2.85 -12.63 -20.24
CA LEU A 4 -1.76 -11.79 -19.71
C LEU A 4 -2.22 -11.16 -18.40
N THR A 5 -1.47 -11.39 -17.33
CA THR A 5 -1.66 -10.74 -16.01
C THR A 5 -0.77 -9.52 -15.71
N PRO A 6 0.28 -9.16 -16.49
CA PRO A 6 1.02 -7.93 -16.21
C PRO A 6 0.19 -6.69 -16.57
N ASP A 7 0.68 -5.51 -16.22
CA ASP A 7 0.00 -4.25 -16.54
C ASP A 7 -0.17 -4.04 -18.07
N LEU A 8 -1.01 -3.05 -18.42
CA LEU A 8 -1.31 -2.73 -19.80
C LEU A 8 -0.06 -2.32 -20.61
N PRO A 9 0.83 -1.43 -20.13
CA PRO A 9 2.07 -1.11 -20.83
C PRO A 9 2.92 -2.33 -21.19
N VAL A 10 3.12 -3.26 -20.25
CA VAL A 10 3.89 -4.48 -20.48
C VAL A 10 3.17 -5.41 -21.46
N SER A 11 1.86 -5.59 -21.28
CA SER A 11 1.04 -6.44 -22.17
C SER A 11 1.09 -5.94 -23.63
N TYR A 12 1.00 -4.63 -23.84
CA TYR A 12 1.10 -4.01 -25.15
C TYR A 12 2.47 -4.19 -25.79
N GLY A 13 3.55 -4.05 -25.01
CA GLY A 13 4.91 -4.33 -25.45
C GLY A 13 5.09 -5.77 -25.90
N LEU A 14 4.58 -6.74 -25.11
CA LEU A 14 4.67 -8.17 -25.44
C LEU A 14 3.87 -8.55 -26.70
N LEU A 15 2.73 -7.90 -26.92
CA LEU A 15 1.87 -8.15 -28.09
C LEU A 15 2.29 -7.36 -29.34
N GLY A 16 3.29 -6.48 -29.25
CA GLY A 16 3.71 -5.62 -30.36
C GLY A 16 2.60 -4.66 -30.79
N HIS A 17 1.78 -4.18 -29.85
CA HIS A 17 0.64 -3.29 -30.12
C HIS A 17 0.77 -1.99 -29.35
N ALA A 18 0.44 -0.87 -29.99
CA ALA A 18 0.34 0.42 -29.31
C ALA A 18 -1.12 0.72 -28.96
N PRO A 19 -1.44 1.17 -27.72
CA PRO A 19 -2.79 1.53 -27.35
C PRO A 19 -3.29 2.75 -28.14
N ARG A 20 -4.52 2.68 -28.66
CA ARG A 20 -5.23 3.82 -29.26
C ARG A 20 -6.03 4.59 -28.21
N ARG A 21 -5.39 4.99 -27.10
CA ARG A 21 -6.06 5.75 -26.03
C ARG A 21 -5.82 7.25 -26.19
N PRO A 22 -6.86 8.09 -26.03
CA PRO A 22 -6.72 9.54 -26.09
C PRO A 22 -6.05 10.14 -24.85
N LEU A 23 -6.00 9.40 -23.74
CA LEU A 23 -5.40 9.82 -22.48
C LEU A 23 -4.31 8.84 -22.05
N SER A 24 -3.24 9.39 -21.47
CA SER A 24 -2.20 8.59 -20.82
C SER A 24 -2.74 7.86 -19.60
N LEU A 25 -2.10 6.74 -19.27
CA LEU A 25 -2.37 6.02 -18.03
C LEU A 25 -1.90 6.86 -16.85
N ARG A 26 -2.77 7.02 -15.84
CA ARG A 26 -2.39 7.57 -14.53
C ARG A 26 -2.30 6.42 -13.55
N HIS A 27 -1.10 6.18 -13.03
CA HIS A 27 -0.88 5.17 -12.00
C HIS A 27 -1.49 5.64 -10.68
N SER A 28 -2.05 4.70 -9.91
CA SER A 28 -2.48 4.95 -8.53
C SER A 28 -1.28 5.30 -7.65
N PRO A 29 -1.50 5.86 -6.44
CA PRO A 29 -0.49 5.87 -5.40
C PRO A 29 0.06 4.46 -5.11
N SER A 30 1.22 4.42 -4.48
CA SER A 30 1.87 3.18 -4.03
C SER A 30 1.77 3.06 -2.51
N ALA A 31 2.52 2.14 -1.93
CA ALA A 31 2.64 1.99 -0.49
C ALA A 31 4.06 1.59 -0.08
N VAL A 32 4.47 2.05 1.10
CA VAL A 32 5.60 1.50 1.84
C VAL A 32 5.05 0.55 2.90
N ILE A 33 5.62 -0.64 3.02
CA ILE A 33 5.20 -1.65 4.00
C ILE A 33 6.38 -2.02 4.88
N LEU A 34 6.22 -1.82 6.19
CA LEU A 34 7.13 -2.36 7.19
C LEU A 34 6.60 -3.72 7.67
N HIS A 35 7.43 -4.75 7.49
CA HIS A 35 7.19 -6.09 8.04
C HIS A 35 7.98 -6.23 9.33
N ALA A 36 7.32 -6.43 10.46
CA ALA A 36 7.96 -6.49 11.77
C ALA A 36 7.52 -7.72 12.57
N GLY A 37 8.49 -8.48 13.06
CA GLY A 37 8.30 -9.46 14.14
C GLY A 37 8.66 -8.81 15.47
N THR A 38 7.77 -8.90 16.45
CA THR A 38 7.87 -8.16 17.72
C THR A 38 7.51 -9.05 18.90
N ASP A 39 7.93 -8.69 20.11
CA ASP A 39 7.45 -9.29 21.37
C ASP A 39 6.45 -8.40 22.12
N ARG A 40 5.96 -7.37 21.42
CA ARG A 40 5.03 -6.40 21.96
C ARG A 40 3.86 -6.21 21.01
N THR A 41 2.70 -6.06 21.60
CA THR A 41 1.45 -5.72 20.91
C THR A 41 0.62 -4.81 21.81
N TRP A 42 -0.47 -4.27 21.26
CA TRP A 42 -1.42 -3.43 21.99
C TRP A 42 -2.82 -4.05 21.95
N PRO A 43 -3.62 -3.92 23.02
CA PRO A 43 -4.97 -4.46 23.08
C PRO A 43 -5.88 -3.97 21.95
N ASP A 44 -5.76 -2.70 21.57
CA ASP A 44 -6.62 -2.07 20.56
C ASP A 44 -6.26 -2.43 19.11
N LEU A 45 -5.14 -3.13 18.90
CA LEU A 45 -4.82 -3.65 17.57
C LEU A 45 -5.59 -4.93 17.35
N GLU A 46 -6.54 -4.92 16.42
CA GLU A 46 -7.18 -6.14 15.92
C GLU A 46 -6.44 -6.67 14.68
N HIS A 47 -7.01 -7.67 14.01
CA HIS A 47 -6.41 -8.22 12.78
C HIS A 47 -6.06 -7.10 11.78
N HIS A 48 -6.98 -6.16 11.57
CA HIS A 48 -6.75 -4.95 10.79
C HIS A 48 -7.17 -3.73 11.60
N THR A 49 -6.28 -2.77 11.72
CA THR A 49 -6.53 -1.50 12.39
C THR A 49 -6.11 -0.37 11.47
N ILE A 50 -7.01 0.59 11.23
CA ILE A 50 -6.65 1.83 10.54
C ILE A 50 -6.36 2.88 11.61
N SER A 51 -5.10 3.29 11.71
CA SER A 51 -4.69 4.44 12.51
C SER A 51 -4.84 5.70 11.67
N PHE A 52 -5.71 6.61 12.06
CA PHE A 52 -5.97 7.84 11.32
C PHE A 52 -5.12 8.99 11.83
N GLY A 53 -4.39 9.65 10.92
CA GLY A 53 -3.92 11.01 11.13
C GLY A 53 -5.10 11.99 11.16
N ALA A 54 -4.95 13.10 11.87
CA ALA A 54 -5.87 14.22 11.88
C ALA A 54 -6.01 14.90 10.51
N ALA A 55 -4.95 14.88 9.67
CA ALA A 55 -4.95 15.52 8.35
C ALA A 55 -5.52 14.65 7.21
N TRP A 56 -6.46 13.75 7.49
CA TRP A 56 -7.05 12.81 6.53
C TRP A 56 -7.46 13.44 5.19
N LYS A 57 -8.07 14.64 5.22
CA LYS A 57 -8.55 15.34 4.02
C LYS A 57 -7.42 15.77 3.08
N SER A 58 -6.24 16.12 3.60
CA SER A 58 -5.11 16.56 2.78
C SER A 58 -4.27 15.40 2.25
N THR A 59 -4.28 14.26 2.95
CA THR A 59 -3.51 13.05 2.61
C THR A 59 -3.70 12.61 1.16
N PHE A 60 -4.94 12.53 0.67
CA PHE A 60 -5.18 12.11 -0.72
C PHE A 60 -4.58 13.09 -1.73
N ARG A 61 -4.71 14.40 -1.50
CA ARG A 61 -4.13 15.43 -2.37
C ARG A 61 -2.60 15.32 -2.38
N GLN A 62 -1.99 15.13 -1.22
CA GLN A 62 -0.54 14.94 -1.09
C GLN A 62 -0.06 13.77 -1.94
N LEU A 63 -0.70 12.61 -1.80
CA LEU A 63 -0.28 11.38 -2.47
C LEU A 63 -0.57 11.35 -3.98
N THR A 64 -1.69 11.92 -4.42
CA THR A 64 -2.20 11.75 -5.80
C THR A 64 -1.96 12.95 -6.70
N SER A 65 -1.83 14.15 -6.12
CA SER A 65 -1.80 15.40 -6.88
C SER A 65 -0.47 16.13 -6.76
N THR A 66 0.12 16.20 -5.56
CA THR A 66 1.41 16.91 -5.34
C THR A 66 2.61 15.97 -5.30
N GLY A 67 2.40 14.67 -5.09
CA GLY A 67 3.50 13.72 -5.02
C GLY A 67 4.27 13.75 -3.72
N GLU A 68 3.64 14.24 -2.66
CA GLU A 68 4.23 14.41 -1.35
C GLU A 68 3.86 13.24 -0.43
N LEU A 69 4.75 12.93 0.51
CA LEU A 69 4.41 12.04 1.61
C LEU A 69 3.32 12.68 2.48
N MET A 70 2.58 11.83 3.19
CA MET A 70 1.58 12.29 4.15
C MET A 70 2.26 13.10 5.25
N SER A 71 1.85 14.35 5.45
CA SER A 71 2.37 15.18 6.55
C SER A 71 1.92 14.69 7.92
N ASP A 72 0.79 13.97 7.96
CA ASP A 72 0.22 13.31 9.13
C ASP A 72 -0.31 11.94 8.71
N PRO A 73 0.49 10.87 8.89
CA PRO A 73 0.22 9.57 8.29
C PRO A 73 -1.03 8.88 8.82
N SER A 74 -1.87 8.40 7.90
CA SER A 74 -2.83 7.34 8.20
C SER A 74 -2.25 6.00 7.79
N LEU A 75 -2.24 5.04 8.72
CA LEU A 75 -1.58 3.75 8.56
C LEU A 75 -2.60 2.61 8.62
N LEU A 76 -2.43 1.61 7.76
CA LEU A 76 -3.08 0.31 7.94
C LEU A 76 -2.11 -0.61 8.67
N ILE A 77 -2.48 -1.00 9.88
CA ILE A 77 -1.73 -1.94 10.70
C ILE A 77 -2.45 -3.27 10.65
N THR A 78 -1.77 -4.30 10.14
CA THR A 78 -2.30 -5.67 10.11
C THR A 78 -1.51 -6.53 11.08
N ARG A 79 -2.20 -7.12 12.06
CA ARG A 79 -1.64 -8.07 13.03
C ARG A 79 -2.31 -9.43 12.83
N PRO A 80 -1.84 -10.28 11.89
CA PRO A 80 -2.51 -11.54 11.58
C PRO A 80 -2.50 -12.50 12.78
N THR A 81 -1.52 -12.36 13.69
CA THR A 81 -1.45 -13.11 14.96
C THR A 81 -2.56 -12.76 15.95
N ALA A 82 -3.39 -11.74 15.68
CA ALA A 82 -4.65 -11.52 16.40
C ALA A 82 -5.64 -12.67 16.18
N THR A 83 -5.69 -13.18 14.94
CA THR A 83 -6.64 -14.22 14.52
C THR A 83 -6.00 -15.60 14.55
N ASP A 84 -4.74 -15.70 14.15
CA ASP A 84 -4.00 -16.96 14.17
C ASP A 84 -2.65 -16.80 14.88
N PRO A 85 -2.59 -17.12 16.19
CA PRO A 85 -1.36 -17.07 16.96
C PRO A 85 -0.23 -17.97 16.46
N SER A 86 -0.53 -18.99 15.63
CA SER A 86 0.49 -19.93 15.12
C SER A 86 1.43 -19.33 14.08
N LEU A 87 1.09 -18.15 13.54
CA LEU A 87 1.89 -17.42 12.55
C LEU A 87 3.17 -16.81 13.13
N ALA A 88 3.36 -16.85 14.46
CA ALA A 88 4.58 -16.40 15.13
C ALA A 88 4.98 -17.37 16.25
N PRO A 89 6.26 -17.38 16.66
CA PRO A 89 6.67 -18.09 17.87
C PRO A 89 5.87 -17.64 19.10
N PRO A 90 5.75 -18.48 20.15
CA PRO A 90 5.05 -18.12 21.38
C PRO A 90 5.53 -16.79 21.97
N GLY A 91 4.59 -15.90 22.30
CA GLY A 91 4.89 -14.57 22.85
C GLY A 91 5.44 -13.57 21.83
N LYS A 92 5.42 -13.90 20.52
CA LYS A 92 5.78 -12.97 19.44
C LYS A 92 4.55 -12.64 18.59
N HIS A 93 4.64 -11.53 17.86
CA HIS A 93 3.58 -10.98 17.03
C HIS A 93 4.14 -10.51 15.70
N LEU A 94 3.36 -10.72 14.63
CA LEU A 94 3.65 -10.15 13.31
C LEU A 94 2.84 -8.86 13.13
N HIS A 95 3.48 -7.84 12.59
CA HIS A 95 2.85 -6.59 12.19
C HIS A 95 3.26 -6.25 10.75
N TYR A 96 2.25 -5.98 9.90
CA TYR A 96 2.43 -5.33 8.61
C TYR A 96 1.89 -3.91 8.73
N ILE A 97 2.78 -2.92 8.65
CA ILE A 97 2.42 -1.52 8.76
C ILE A 97 2.53 -0.90 7.37
N LEU A 98 1.38 -0.63 6.76
CA LEU A 98 1.27 -0.05 5.44
C LEU A 98 1.05 1.46 5.56
N ALA A 99 1.96 2.23 4.97
CA ALA A 99 1.85 3.66 4.76
C ALA A 99 1.62 3.93 3.27
N PRO A 100 0.47 4.51 2.88
CA PRO A 100 0.27 5.00 1.52
C PRO A 100 1.35 6.02 1.14
N CYS A 101 1.91 5.91 -0.05
CA CYS A 101 2.93 6.84 -0.56
C CYS A 101 2.65 7.21 -2.02
N PRO A 102 3.22 8.31 -2.53
CA PRO A 102 3.18 8.62 -3.95
C PRO A 102 3.76 7.46 -4.78
N ASN A 103 3.29 7.30 -6.00
CA ASN A 103 4.00 6.44 -6.94
C ASN A 103 5.29 7.12 -7.44
N THR A 104 6.17 6.36 -8.07
CA THR A 104 7.48 6.82 -8.54
C THR A 104 7.43 7.76 -9.75
N THR A 105 6.24 8.04 -10.29
CA THR A 105 6.06 9.01 -11.39
C THR A 105 5.61 10.36 -10.88
N ILE A 106 4.85 10.40 -9.78
CA ILE A 106 4.32 11.62 -9.17
C ILE A 106 5.22 12.01 -7.99
N GLY A 107 6.49 12.35 -8.23
CA GLY A 107 7.33 13.13 -7.31
C GLY A 107 8.76 12.60 -7.10
N PRO A 108 9.74 13.48 -6.83
CA PRO A 108 9.99 14.79 -7.46
C PRO A 108 10.38 14.67 -8.95
#